data_AF-A0A961Z356-F1
#
_entry.id   AF-A0A961Z356-F1
#
_cell.length_a   1.000
_cell.length_b   1.000
_cell.length_c   1.000
_cell.angle_alpha   90.00
_cell.angle_beta   90.00
_cell.angle_gamma   90.00
#
_symmetry.space_group_name_H-M   'P 1'
#
loop_
_entity.id
_entity.type
_entity.pdbx_description
1 polymer ?
#
loop_
_entity_poly.entity_id
_entity_poly.type
_entity_poly.pdbx_seq_one_letter_code
_entity_poly.pdbx_strand_id
1 'polypeptide(L)'
;MFNTILLPLDMAHPQDWDNAIDKVKALAGRGAELHVLSVVPPMGSSVVSTFFPDDFEKKATEELKARLKAFLDERPVDGVTVHGHVAHGTIYEQILSASKSLKVDLIVVAAHRPDLSEYLLGPNAARVVRHAQQSVLVIRT
;
A
#
# COMPACT_ATOMS: atom_id res chain seq x y z
N MET A 1 7.46 8.44 18.19
CA MET A 1 7.39 7.18 17.42
C MET A 1 5.93 6.89 17.13
N PHE A 2 5.66 6.20 16.03
CA PHE A 2 4.30 5.89 15.56
C PHE A 2 3.88 4.49 15.99
N ASN A 3 2.61 4.32 16.36
CA ASN A 3 2.10 3.06 16.90
C ASN A 3 1.32 2.25 15.86
N THR A 4 0.74 2.90 14.84
CA THR A 4 -0.08 2.22 13.84
C THR A 4 0.24 2.81 12.47
N ILE A 5 1.02 2.07 11.67
CA ILE A 5 1.59 2.55 10.42
C ILE A 5 0.89 1.86 9.25
N LEU A 6 0.47 2.63 8.25
CA LEU A 6 -0.03 2.13 6.96
C LEU A 6 1.08 2.22 5.89
N LEU A 7 1.40 1.10 5.25
CA LEU A 7 2.33 1.02 4.14
C LEU A 7 1.61 0.44 2.90
N PRO A 8 1.15 1.30 1.96
CA PRO A 8 0.60 0.84 0.70
C PRO A 8 1.70 0.31 -0.22
N LEU A 9 1.58 -0.92 -0.69
CA LEU A 9 2.50 -1.55 -1.64
C LEU A 9 1.77 -2.02 -2.90
N ASP A 10 2.35 -1.72 -4.05
CA ASP A 10 1.90 -2.25 -5.33
C ASP A 10 2.65 -3.52 -5.67
N MET A 11 2.06 -4.69 -5.38
CA MET A 11 2.67 -5.99 -5.67
C MET A 11 2.90 -6.25 -7.16
N ALA A 12 2.23 -5.54 -8.08
CA ALA A 12 2.43 -5.74 -9.51
C ALA A 12 3.80 -5.22 -9.98
N HIS A 13 4.35 -4.22 -9.30
CA HIS A 13 5.62 -3.59 -9.63
C HIS A 13 6.59 -3.78 -8.47
N PRO A 14 7.48 -4.79 -8.52
CA PRO A 14 8.52 -4.97 -7.53
C PRO A 14 9.35 -3.67 -7.44
N GLN A 15 9.37 -3.08 -6.25
CA GLN A 15 10.18 -1.92 -5.94
C GLN A 15 11.09 -2.25 -4.77
N ASP A 16 11.82 -1.25 -4.31
CA ASP A 16 12.65 -1.27 -3.12
C ASP A 16 11.79 -1.35 -1.83
N TRP A 17 10.93 -2.38 -1.75
CA TRP A 17 10.00 -2.61 -0.65
C TRP A 17 10.74 -2.90 0.66
N ASP A 18 11.90 -3.53 0.58
CA ASP A 18 12.75 -3.80 1.74
C ASP A 18 13.22 -2.47 2.37
N ASN A 19 13.65 -1.50 1.55
CA ASN A 19 13.97 -0.14 1.99
C ASN A 19 12.77 0.58 2.62
N ALA A 20 11.56 0.39 2.07
CA ALA A 20 10.34 0.94 2.66
C ALA A 20 10.04 0.34 4.04
N ILE A 21 10.17 -0.99 4.17
CA ILE A 21 9.97 -1.71 5.44
C ILE A 21 11.02 -1.29 6.47
N ASP A 22 12.28 -1.12 6.07
CA ASP A 22 13.34 -0.69 6.98
C ASP A 22 13.13 0.74 7.50
N LYS A 23 12.64 1.64 6.65
CA LYS A 23 12.22 2.99 7.08
C LYS A 23 11.05 2.91 8.07
N VAL A 24 10.09 2.02 7.85
CA VAL A 24 8.98 1.79 8.81
C VAL A 24 9.53 1.29 10.15
N LYS A 25 10.44 0.33 10.17
CA LYS A 25 11.09 -0.18 11.39
C LYS A 25 11.74 0.93 12.20
N ALA A 26 12.44 1.85 11.54
CA ALA A 26 13.10 2.97 12.21
C ALA A 26 12.12 3.98 12.86
N LEU A 27 10.86 4.00 12.42
CA LEU A 27 9.82 4.93 12.89
C LEU A 27 8.82 4.30 13.87
N ALA A 28 8.73 2.97 13.84
CA ALA A 28 7.86 2.17 14.67
C ALA A 28 8.18 2.34 16.16
N GLY A 29 7.14 2.59 16.95
CA GLY A 29 7.19 2.50 18.39
C GLY A 29 7.30 1.06 18.87
N ARG A 30 7.58 0.89 20.16
CA ARG A 30 7.60 -0.44 20.78
C ARG A 30 6.20 -1.07 20.71
N GLY A 31 6.08 -2.23 20.06
CA GLY A 31 4.81 -2.93 19.90
C GLY A 31 3.88 -2.27 18.87
N ALA A 32 4.43 -1.55 17.89
CA ALA A 32 3.65 -0.96 16.82
C ALA A 32 2.99 -2.02 15.93
N GLU A 33 1.93 -1.60 15.23
CA GLU A 33 1.24 -2.36 14.21
C GLU A 33 1.58 -1.78 12.83
N LEU A 34 1.99 -2.65 11.91
CA LEU A 34 2.22 -2.32 10.50
C LEU A 34 1.12 -2.94 9.66
N HIS A 35 0.29 -2.10 9.05
CA HIS A 35 -0.71 -2.50 8.07
C HIS A 35 -0.12 -2.34 6.67
N VAL A 36 0.06 -3.44 5.95
CA VAL A 36 0.48 -3.43 4.55
C VAL A 36 -0.74 -3.57 3.66
N LEU A 37 -0.97 -2.59 2.80
CA LEU A 37 -2.16 -2.55 1.93
C LEU A 37 -1.76 -2.68 0.47
N SER A 38 -2.35 -3.65 -0.24
CA SER A 38 -2.32 -3.69 -1.70
C SER A 38 -3.73 -3.48 -2.25
N VAL A 39 -3.83 -2.76 -3.35
CA VAL A 39 -5.12 -2.39 -3.94
C VAL A 39 -5.20 -2.93 -5.36
N VAL A 40 -6.25 -3.69 -5.64
CA VAL A 40 -6.63 -4.05 -7.02
C VAL A 40 -7.38 -2.84 -7.60
N PRO A 41 -6.80 -2.11 -8.57
CA PRO A 41 -7.48 -0.99 -9.20
C PRO A 41 -8.68 -1.51 -10.00
N PRO A 42 -9.76 -0.71 -10.13
CA PRO A 42 -10.90 -1.13 -10.94
C PRO A 42 -10.43 -1.29 -12.38
N MET A 43 -10.83 -2.39 -13.01
CA MET A 43 -10.76 -2.51 -14.45
C MET A 43 -11.65 -1.39 -15.00
N GLY A 44 -11.07 -0.42 -15.70
CA GLY A 44 -11.82 0.74 -16.17
C GLY A 44 -13.05 0.34 -17.00
N SER A 45 -14.00 1.25 -17.18
CA SER A 45 -15.21 1.08 -18.00
C SER A 45 -14.91 1.02 -19.51
N SER A 46 -13.94 0.20 -19.89
CA SER A 46 -13.56 -0.06 -21.27
C SER A 46 -14.41 -1.21 -21.79
N VAL A 47 -14.70 -1.22 -23.09
CA VAL A 47 -15.38 -2.33 -23.79
C VAL A 47 -14.65 -3.67 -23.57
N VAL A 48 -13.40 -3.64 -23.10
CA VAL A 48 -12.61 -4.82 -22.76
C VAL A 48 -13.09 -5.49 -21.47
N SER A 49 -13.73 -4.77 -20.54
CA SER A 49 -14.19 -5.34 -19.26
C SER A 49 -15.25 -6.43 -19.44
N THR A 50 -16.09 -6.32 -20.47
CA THR A 50 -17.09 -7.34 -20.85
C THR A 50 -16.49 -8.63 -21.42
N PHE A 51 -15.19 -8.67 -21.72
CA PHE A 51 -14.50 -9.89 -22.17
C PHE A 51 -13.88 -10.70 -21.02
N PHE A 52 -13.89 -10.18 -19.79
CA PHE A 52 -13.42 -10.95 -18.64
C PHE A 52 -14.52 -11.84 -18.08
N PRO A 53 -14.17 -13.04 -17.57
CA PRO A 53 -15.11 -13.87 -16.83
C PRO A 53 -15.65 -13.14 -15.59
N ASP A 54 -16.89 -13.44 -15.20
CA ASP A 54 -17.54 -12.84 -14.02
C ASP A 54 -16.73 -12.97 -12.71
N ASP A 55 -15.88 -14.00 -12.62
CA ASP A 55 -15.06 -14.30 -11.43
C ASP A 55 -13.64 -13.71 -11.49
N PHE A 56 -13.33 -12.91 -12.51
CA PHE A 56 -11.98 -12.38 -12.73
C PHE A 56 -11.50 -11.49 -11.59
N GLU A 57 -12.32 -10.54 -11.12
CA GLU A 57 -11.96 -9.65 -10.01
C GLU A 57 -11.72 -10.41 -8.70
N LYS A 58 -12.52 -11.46 -8.46
CA LYS A 58 -12.37 -12.30 -7.28
C LYS A 58 -11.07 -13.09 -7.34
N LYS A 59 -10.75 -13.69 -8.49
CA LYS A 59 -9.47 -14.39 -8.70
C LYS A 59 -8.28 -13.46 -8.53
N ALA A 60 -8.31 -12.28 -9.15
CA ALA A 60 -7.26 -11.28 -9.00
C ALA A 60 -7.05 -10.86 -7.54
N THR A 61 -8.14 -10.73 -6.78
CA THR A 61 -8.10 -10.41 -5.34
C THR A 61 -7.48 -11.56 -4.53
N GLU A 62 -7.88 -12.81 -4.77
CA GLU A 62 -7.34 -13.97 -4.06
C GLU A 62 -5.87 -14.22 -4.40
N GLU A 63 -5.47 -14.07 -5.67
CA GLU A 63 -4.08 -14.15 -6.09
C GLU A 63 -3.22 -13.07 -5.41
N LEU A 64 -3.71 -11.83 -5.36
CA LEU A 64 -3.02 -10.74 -4.68
C LEU A 64 -2.91 -10.98 -3.18
N LYS A 65 -3.96 -11.51 -2.53
CA LYS A 65 -3.91 -11.89 -1.12
C LYS A 65 -2.85 -12.96 -0.86
N ALA A 66 -2.82 -14.01 -1.68
CA ALA A 66 -1.83 -15.09 -1.55
C ALA A 66 -0.40 -14.55 -1.72
N ARG A 67 -0.18 -13.70 -2.73
CA ARG A 67 1.11 -13.07 -2.99
C ARG A 67 1.56 -12.15 -1.86
N LEU A 68 0.67 -11.29 -1.38
CA LEU A 68 0.95 -10.39 -0.25
C LEU A 68 1.26 -11.21 1.02
N LYS A 69 0.49 -12.27 1.29
CA LYS A 69 0.74 -13.14 2.43
C LYS A 69 2.13 -13.78 2.36
N ALA A 70 2.49 -14.38 1.23
CA ALA A 70 3.81 -14.98 1.05
C ALA A 70 4.94 -13.94 1.23
N PHE A 71 4.76 -12.75 0.65
CA PHE A 71 5.72 -11.65 0.77
C PHE A 71 5.99 -11.24 2.23
N LEU A 72 4.94 -11.17 3.05
CA LEU A 72 5.04 -10.81 4.47
C LEU A 72 5.56 -11.94 5.34
N ASP A 73 5.18 -13.20 5.06
CA ASP A 73 5.66 -14.37 5.79
C ASP A 73 7.19 -14.54 5.66
N GLU A 74 7.76 -14.17 4.50
CA GLU A 74 9.21 -14.15 4.26
C GLU A 74 9.94 -12.99 4.94
N ARG A 75 9.22 -11.98 5.45
CA ARG A 75 9.78 -10.72 5.96
C ARG A 75 9.22 -10.37 7.34
N PRO A 76 9.50 -11.19 8.37
CA PRO A 76 9.12 -10.84 9.72
C PRO A 76 9.77 -9.52 10.14
N VAL A 77 9.01 -8.70 10.87
CA VAL A 77 9.46 -7.41 11.37
C VAL A 77 9.54 -7.50 12.89
N ASP A 78 10.75 -7.65 13.43
CA ASP A 78 10.96 -7.84 14.86
C ASP A 78 10.35 -6.68 15.67
N GLY A 79 9.55 -7.04 16.69
CA GLY A 79 8.92 -6.08 17.58
C GLY A 79 7.73 -5.29 17.00
N VAL A 80 7.28 -5.64 15.79
CA VAL A 80 6.14 -5.03 15.09
C VAL A 80 5.15 -6.11 14.66
N THR A 81 3.88 -5.92 14.96
CA THR A 81 2.81 -6.82 14.47
C THR A 81 2.45 -6.43 13.04
N VAL A 82 2.57 -7.35 12.09
CA VAL A 82 2.32 -7.06 10.67
C VAL A 82 0.98 -7.64 10.22
N HIS A 83 0.17 -6.83 9.55
CA HIS A 83 -1.14 -7.19 9.01
C HIS A 83 -1.20 -6.91 7.50
N GLY A 84 -1.50 -7.93 6.70
CA GLY A 84 -1.73 -7.77 5.25
C GLY A 84 -3.19 -7.50 4.90
N HIS A 85 -3.43 -6.53 4.02
CA HIS A 85 -4.76 -6.10 3.57
C HIS A 85 -4.80 -6.04 2.05
N VAL A 86 -5.91 -6.51 1.47
CA VAL A 86 -6.19 -6.33 0.05
C VAL A 86 -7.53 -5.63 -0.09
N ALA A 87 -7.54 -4.53 -0.84
CA ALA A 87 -8.74 -3.77 -1.18
C ALA A 87 -8.96 -3.73 -2.69
N HIS A 88 -10.18 -3.39 -3.11
CA HIS A 88 -10.53 -3.16 -4.50
C HIS A 88 -11.04 -1.72 -4.70
N GLY A 89 -10.63 -1.06 -5.78
CA GLY A 89 -11.07 0.29 -6.12
C GLY A 89 -9.92 1.28 -6.32
N THR A 90 -10.25 2.57 -6.35
CA THR A 90 -9.26 3.62 -6.62
C THR A 90 -8.17 3.65 -5.54
N ILE A 91 -6.90 3.47 -5.94
CA ILE A 91 -5.77 3.27 -5.02
C ILE A 91 -5.70 4.31 -3.89
N TYR A 92 -5.64 5.61 -4.23
CA TYR A 92 -5.51 6.65 -3.21
C TYR A 92 -6.74 6.73 -2.29
N GLU A 93 -7.95 6.43 -2.79
CA GLU A 93 -9.18 6.43 -1.98
C GLU A 93 -9.17 5.26 -1.00
N GLN A 94 -8.73 4.08 -1.44
CA GLN A 94 -8.59 2.92 -0.56
C GLN A 94 -7.52 3.13 0.51
N ILE A 95 -6.41 3.80 0.18
CA ILE A 95 -5.39 4.19 1.17
C ILE A 95 -5.99 5.13 2.24
N LEU A 96 -6.71 6.17 1.82
CA LEU A 96 -7.34 7.13 2.74
C LEU A 96 -8.49 6.51 3.56
N SER A 97 -9.22 5.55 2.98
CA SER A 97 -10.28 4.81 3.67
C SER A 97 -9.71 3.87 4.72
N ALA A 98 -8.67 3.12 4.35
CA ALA A 98 -7.96 2.21 5.26
C ALA A 98 -7.30 2.99 6.39
N SER A 99 -6.65 4.13 6.10
CA SER A 99 -5.99 4.94 7.14
C SER A 99 -6.96 5.39 8.23
N LYS A 100 -8.20 5.75 7.85
CA LYS A 100 -9.26 6.12 8.79
C LYS A 100 -9.81 4.92 9.54
N SER A 101 -10.14 3.85 8.83
CA SER A 101 -10.76 2.65 9.40
C SER A 101 -9.85 1.94 10.41
N LEU A 102 -8.56 1.85 10.07
CA LEU A 102 -7.52 1.25 10.91
C LEU A 102 -6.96 2.21 11.95
N LYS A 103 -7.43 3.48 11.96
CA LYS A 103 -6.99 4.53 12.89
C LYS A 103 -5.46 4.70 12.92
N VAL A 104 -4.83 4.64 11.75
CA VAL A 104 -3.37 4.76 11.65
C VAL A 104 -2.92 6.17 12.04
N ASP A 105 -1.72 6.29 12.58
CA ASP A 105 -1.11 7.57 12.94
C ASP A 105 -0.02 8.03 11.95
N LEU A 106 0.45 7.12 11.10
CA LEU A 106 1.34 7.39 9.97
C LEU A 106 0.93 6.62 8.71
N ILE A 107 0.98 7.30 7.57
CA ILE A 107 0.96 6.67 6.24
C ILE A 107 2.35 6.83 5.61
N VAL A 108 2.99 5.73 5.24
CA VAL A 108 4.26 5.72 4.52
C VAL A 108 3.98 5.42 3.06
N VAL A 109 4.21 6.40 2.17
CA VAL A 109 3.99 6.25 0.72
C VAL A 109 5.29 6.43 -0.06
N ALA A 110 5.51 5.57 -1.05
CA ALA A 110 6.62 5.72 -1.99
C ALA A 110 6.39 6.94 -2.90
N ALA A 111 7.47 7.68 -3.18
CA ALA A 111 7.42 8.93 -3.91
C ALA A 111 7.01 8.73 -5.36
N HIS A 112 7.57 7.75 -6.11
CA HIS A 112 7.39 7.82 -7.56
C HIS A 112 7.66 6.58 -8.44
N ARG A 113 7.22 6.76 -9.71
CA ARG A 113 7.43 5.98 -10.92
C ARG A 113 8.90 6.05 -11.41
N PRO A 114 9.43 4.97 -11.99
CA PRO A 114 10.79 4.94 -12.58
C PRO A 114 11.03 5.90 -13.77
N ASP A 115 9.99 6.36 -14.48
CA ASP A 115 10.12 6.97 -15.82
C ASP A 115 9.92 8.50 -15.90
N LEU A 116 9.78 9.19 -14.76
CA LEU A 116 9.57 10.63 -14.67
C LEU A 116 10.58 11.22 -13.68
N SER A 117 11.04 12.46 -13.91
CA SER A 117 12.15 13.05 -13.13
C SER A 117 11.96 12.85 -11.63
N GLU A 118 13.04 12.50 -10.93
CA GLU A 118 13.14 12.13 -9.50
C GLU A 118 12.51 13.14 -8.51
N TYR A 119 12.05 14.30 -8.99
CA TYR A 119 11.42 15.36 -8.23
C TYR A 119 9.88 15.25 -8.11
N LEU A 120 9.22 14.38 -8.89
CA LEU A 120 7.75 14.35 -8.97
C LEU A 120 7.14 13.31 -8.02
N LEU A 121 6.07 13.70 -7.33
CA LEU A 121 5.23 12.75 -6.59
C LEU A 121 4.34 11.99 -7.57
N GLY A 122 4.24 10.67 -7.40
CA GLY A 122 3.28 9.85 -8.13
C GLY A 122 1.85 10.32 -7.86
N PRO A 123 0.91 10.13 -8.80
CA PRO A 123 -0.44 10.67 -8.68
C PRO A 123 -1.17 10.16 -7.42
N ASN A 124 -0.91 8.92 -7.00
CA ASN A 124 -1.46 8.39 -5.76
C ASN A 124 -0.81 9.04 -4.53
N ALA A 125 0.52 9.11 -4.46
CA ALA A 125 1.25 9.74 -3.36
C ALA A 125 0.84 11.22 -3.20
N ALA A 126 0.76 11.98 -4.30
CA ALA A 126 0.34 13.38 -4.28
C ALA A 126 -1.07 13.57 -3.73
N ARG A 127 -2.02 12.70 -4.09
CA ARG A 127 -3.39 12.74 -3.57
C ARG A 127 -3.48 12.32 -2.12
N VAL A 128 -2.72 11.30 -1.70
CA VAL A 128 -2.65 10.89 -0.29
C VAL A 128 -2.10 12.04 0.56
N VAL A 129 -0.97 12.63 0.18
CA VAL A 129 -0.39 13.78 0.88
C VAL A 129 -1.37 14.95 0.98
N ARG A 130 -2.13 15.23 -0.09
CA ARG A 130 -3.10 16.34 -0.13
C ARG A 130 -4.32 16.11 0.76
N HIS A 131 -4.78 14.86 0.92
CA HIS A 131 -6.09 14.56 1.48
C HIS A 131 -6.07 13.73 2.78
N ALA A 132 -4.92 13.19 3.17
CA ALA A 132 -4.79 12.47 4.44
C ALA A 132 -4.99 13.42 5.63
N GLN A 133 -5.65 12.90 6.67
CA GLN A 133 -5.76 13.58 7.97
C GLN A 133 -4.65 13.13 8.93
N GLN A 134 -4.00 12.01 8.62
CA GLN A 134 -2.86 11.45 9.33
C GLN A 134 -1.53 12.07 8.88
N SER A 135 -0.47 11.86 9.66
CA SER A 135 0.88 12.16 9.20
C SER A 135 1.19 11.32 7.96
N VAL A 136 1.84 11.94 6.96
CA VAL A 136 2.27 11.25 5.75
C VAL A 136 3.77 11.40 5.60
N LEU A 137 4.48 10.27 5.54
CA LEU A 137 5.88 10.23 5.17
C LEU A 137 6.00 9.77 3.73
N VAL A 138 6.59 10.62 2.90
CA VAL A 138 6.96 10.26 1.54
C VAL A 138 8.38 9.74 1.53
N ILE A 139 8.57 8.50 1.10
CA ILE A 139 9.89 7.90 0.95
C ILE A 139 10.31 7.92 -0.51
N ARG A 140 11.55 8.34 -0.77
CA ARG A 140 12.18 8.14 -2.08
C ARG A 140 12.71 6.70 -2.11
N THR A 141 12.31 5.97 -3.14
CA THR A 141 12.65 4.58 -3.46
C THR A 141 13.29 4.55 -4.83
#